data_AF-A0A7S4K7P0-F1
#
_entry.id   AF-A0A7S4K7P0-F1
#
_cell.length_a   1.000
_cell.length_b   1.000
_cell.length_c   1.000
_cell.angle_alpha   90.00
_cell.angle_beta   90.00
_cell.angle_gamma   90.00
#
_symmetry.space_group_name_H-M   'P 1'
#
loop_
_entity.id
_entity.type
_entity.pdbx_description
1 polymer ?
#
loop_
_entity_poly.entity_id
_entity_poly.type
_entity_poly.pdbx_seq_one_letter_code
_entity_poly.pdbx_strand_id
1 'polypeptide(L)'
;MTREDVRAALSIQPPGAFIIRFSESHPGRFGVAYISTDTPPHLKHYLVKPTDTAAAKITLPDFLRDKPQFSHILQLRPDPSGRPHFELREKHVAFGFFYSNRDEGINEEGYDPL
;
A
#
# COMPACT_ATOMS: atom_id res chain seq x y z
N MET A 1 1.25 -15.84 3.41
CA MET A 1 1.37 -14.94 4.57
C MET A 1 0.01 -14.87 5.23
N THR A 2 -0.08 -15.44 6.42
CA THR A 2 -1.32 -15.58 7.17
C THR A 2 -1.74 -14.25 7.80
N ARG A 3 -2.94 -14.19 8.38
CA ARG A 3 -3.36 -13.00 9.15
C ARG A 3 -2.50 -12.79 10.39
N GLU A 4 -2.01 -13.87 10.98
CA GLU A 4 -1.17 -13.90 12.17
C GLU A 4 0.22 -13.34 11.84
N ASP A 5 0.82 -13.78 10.73
CA ASP A 5 2.10 -13.25 10.24
C ASP A 5 2.03 -11.73 10.00
N VAL A 6 0.94 -11.28 9.37
CA VAL A 6 0.68 -9.86 9.10
C VAL A 6 0.58 -9.07 10.40
N ARG A 7 -0.16 -9.59 11.39
CA ARG A 7 -0.33 -8.94 12.68
C ARG A 7 1.02 -8.79 13.38
N ALA A 8 1.85 -9.84 13.37
CA ALA A 8 3.18 -9.80 13.95
C ALA A 8 4.09 -8.78 13.24
N ALA A 9 4.04 -8.71 11.90
CA ALA A 9 4.86 -7.79 11.13
C ALA A 9 4.49 -6.31 11.31
N LEU A 10 3.19 -6.01 11.48
CA LEU A 10 2.68 -4.63 11.57
C LEU A 10 2.51 -4.11 13.00
N SER A 11 2.53 -4.96 14.04
CA SER A 11 2.22 -4.56 15.42
C SER A 11 3.11 -3.46 16.00
N ILE A 12 4.35 -3.37 15.52
CA ILE A 12 5.36 -2.38 15.96
C ILE A 12 5.56 -1.23 14.97
N GLN A 13 4.74 -1.16 13.92
CA GLN A 13 4.92 -0.20 12.84
C GLN A 13 4.10 1.07 13.05
N PRO A 14 4.53 2.22 12.50
CA PRO A 14 3.81 3.47 12.65
C PRO A 14 2.46 3.46 11.90
N PRO A 15 1.52 4.34 12.26
CA PRO A 15 0.30 4.58 11.49
C PRO A 15 0.57 4.82 10.00
N GLY A 16 -0.24 4.21 9.15
CA GLY A 16 -0.11 4.21 7.70
C GLY A 16 0.89 3.21 7.13
N ALA A 17 1.65 2.49 7.97
CA ALA A 17 2.45 1.36 7.52
C ALA A 17 1.54 0.23 7.03
N PHE A 18 1.88 -0.38 5.89
CA PHE A 18 1.07 -1.41 5.25
C PHE A 18 1.88 -2.53 4.61
N ILE A 19 1.20 -3.65 4.37
CA ILE A 19 1.71 -4.78 3.61
C ILE A 19 0.65 -5.29 2.64
N ILE A 20 1.08 -5.72 1.45
CA ILE A 20 0.23 -6.31 0.43
C ILE A 20 0.45 -7.82 0.43
N ARG A 21 -0.63 -8.59 0.37
CA ARG A 21 -0.59 -10.05 0.28
C ARG A 21 -1.73 -10.59 -0.56
N PHE A 22 -1.66 -11.86 -0.95
CA PHE A 22 -2.83 -12.57 -1.44
C PHE A 22 -3.87 -12.78 -0.33
N SER A 23 -5.14 -12.64 -0.70
CA SER A 23 -6.27 -12.96 0.17
C SER A 23 -6.42 -14.47 0.30
N GLU A 24 -6.55 -14.96 1.54
CA GLU A 24 -6.77 -16.38 1.83
C GLU A 24 -8.21 -16.81 1.53
N SER A 25 -9.16 -15.89 1.65
CA SER A 25 -10.59 -16.18 1.43
C SER A 25 -11.09 -15.81 0.04
N HIS A 26 -10.32 -15.05 -0.73
CA HIS A 26 -10.70 -14.59 -2.07
C HIS A 26 -9.55 -14.84 -3.05
N PRO A 27 -9.49 -16.03 -3.68
CA PRO A 27 -8.44 -16.38 -4.63
C PRO A 27 -8.26 -15.34 -5.74
N GLY A 28 -7.01 -15.05 -6.09
CA GLY A 28 -6.66 -14.09 -7.14
C GLY A 28 -6.83 -12.61 -6.75
N ARG A 29 -7.22 -12.31 -5.50
CA ARG A 29 -7.34 -10.92 -5.01
C ARG A 29 -6.27 -10.58 -3.99
N PHE A 30 -5.91 -9.30 -3.96
CA PHE A 30 -5.01 -8.75 -2.94
C PHE A 30 -5.77 -8.30 -1.69
N GLY A 31 -5.17 -8.57 -0.54
CA GLY A 31 -5.50 -7.91 0.72
C GLY A 31 -4.39 -6.93 1.09
N VAL A 32 -4.76 -5.70 1.43
CA VAL A 32 -3.87 -4.70 2.02
C VAL A 32 -4.16 -4.66 3.52
N ALA A 33 -3.15 -4.95 4.33
CA ALA A 33 -3.25 -4.77 5.78
C ALA A 33 -2.44 -3.55 6.18
N TYR A 34 -2.98 -2.70 7.05
CA TYR A 34 -2.36 -1.43 7.41
C TYR A 34 -2.69 -1.02 8.84
N ILE A 35 -1.82 -0.24 9.47
CA ILE A 35 -2.11 0.41 10.74
C ILE A 35 -2.89 1.69 10.45
N SER A 36 -4.09 1.84 11.02
CA SER A 36 -4.91 3.02 10.78
C SER A 36 -4.30 4.28 11.42
N THR A 37 -4.68 5.44 10.88
CA THR A 37 -4.36 6.77 11.44
C THR A 37 -5.36 7.22 12.50
N ASP A 38 -6.34 6.39 12.84
CA ASP A 38 -7.30 6.66 13.91
C ASP A 38 -6.59 6.67 15.28
N THR A 39 -7.19 7.29 16.28
CA THR A 39 -6.68 7.26 17.67
C THR A 39 -7.64 6.45 18.55
N PRO A 40 -7.21 5.29 19.12
CA PRO A 40 -5.89 4.67 18.98
C PRO A 40 -5.68 3.96 17.63
N PRO A 41 -4.42 3.89 17.13
CA PRO A 41 -4.08 3.16 15.92
C PRO A 41 -4.40 1.67 16.06
N HIS A 42 -4.97 1.07 15.03
CA HIS A 42 -5.26 -0.36 15.02
C HIS A 42 -5.11 -0.97 13.62
N LEU A 43 -4.87 -2.29 13.59
CA LEU A 43 -4.72 -3.03 12.35
C LEU A 43 -6.05 -3.13 11.61
N LYS A 44 -6.08 -2.67 10.36
CA LYS A 44 -7.19 -2.83 9.43
C LYS A 44 -6.79 -3.71 8.24
N HIS A 45 -7.77 -4.41 7.67
CA HIS A 45 -7.61 -5.20 6.46
C HIS A 45 -8.57 -4.69 5.39
N TYR A 46 -8.05 -4.44 4.20
CA TYR A 46 -8.81 -4.03 3.03
C TYR A 46 -8.66 -5.08 1.94
N LEU A 47 -9.77 -5.59 1.41
CA LEU A 47 -9.76 -6.46 0.24
C LEU A 47 -9.85 -5.58 -1.00
N VAL A 48 -8.81 -5.61 -1.84
CA VAL A 48 -8.80 -4.90 -3.12
C VAL A 48 -9.88 -5.50 -4.02
N LYS A 49 -10.82 -4.66 -4.43
CA LYS A 49 -11.94 -5.00 -5.29
C LYS A 49 -11.53 -4.80 -6.75
N PRO A 50 -12.16 -5.51 -7.69
CA PRO A 50 -11.96 -5.25 -9.11
C PRO A 50 -12.20 -3.79 -9.49
N THR A 51 -13.16 -3.12 -8.84
CA THR A 51 -13.48 -1.68 -9.04
C THR A 51 -12.34 -0.74 -8.71
N ASP A 52 -11.45 -1.13 -7.80
CA ASP A 52 -10.31 -0.32 -7.38
C ASP A 52 -9.22 -0.24 -8.47
N THR A 53 -9.24 -1.20 -9.40
CA THR A 53 -8.35 -1.29 -10.56
C THR A 53 -9.13 -1.46 -11.87
N ALA A 54 -10.42 -1.07 -11.89
CA ALA A 54 -11.34 -1.46 -12.96
C ALA A 54 -11.23 -0.63 -14.23
N ALA A 55 -10.72 0.60 -14.14
CA ALA A 55 -10.49 1.40 -15.32
C ALA A 55 -9.20 0.89 -15.99
N ALA A 56 -9.21 0.74 -17.32
CA ALA A 56 -8.02 0.36 -18.09
C ALA A 56 -6.78 1.27 -17.84
N LYS A 57 -6.97 2.41 -17.17
CA LYS A 57 -5.94 3.39 -16.80
C LYS A 57 -5.58 3.41 -15.30
N ILE A 58 -6.30 2.69 -14.43
CA ILE A 58 -6.04 2.69 -12.98
C ILE A 58 -5.47 1.33 -12.59
N THR A 59 -4.17 1.31 -12.33
CA THR A 59 -3.45 0.12 -11.89
C THR A 59 -3.46 0.00 -10.36
N LEU A 60 -3.01 -1.14 -9.81
CA LEU A 60 -2.85 -1.30 -8.36
C LEU A 60 -1.90 -0.24 -7.75
N PRO A 61 -0.71 0.05 -8.32
CA PRO A 61 0.12 1.17 -7.90
C PRO A 61 -0.61 2.52 -7.86
N ASP A 62 -1.44 2.81 -8.87
CA ASP A 62 -2.23 4.05 -8.90
C ASP A 62 -3.28 4.08 -7.78
N PHE A 63 -3.99 2.98 -7.56
CA PHE A 63 -4.93 2.87 -6.44
C PHE A 63 -4.23 3.11 -5.10
N LEU A 64 -3.05 2.51 -4.88
CA LEU A 64 -2.30 2.68 -3.63
C LEU A 64 -1.76 4.11 -3.46
N ARG A 65 -1.33 4.75 -4.55
CA ARG A 65 -0.89 6.16 -4.56
C ARG A 65 -1.98 7.05 -3.98
N ASP A 66 -3.20 6.93 -4.48
CA ASP A 66 -4.32 7.83 -4.19
C ASP A 66 -4.98 7.58 -2.81
N LYS A 67 -4.43 6.68 -1.98
CA LYS A 67 -4.91 6.41 -0.61
C LYS A 67 -3.97 7.01 0.43
N PRO A 68 -4.36 8.10 1.14
CA PRO A 68 -3.53 8.73 2.16
C PRO A 68 -3.30 7.84 3.38
N GLN A 69 -4.21 6.88 3.65
CA GLN A 69 -4.03 5.90 4.72
C GLN A 69 -2.85 4.94 4.50
N PHE A 70 -2.27 4.90 3.31
CA PHE A 70 -1.09 4.10 2.98
C PHE A 70 0.11 5.04 2.82
N SER A 71 1.00 5.06 3.81
CA SER A 71 2.16 5.95 3.84
C SER A 71 3.47 5.20 3.59
N HIS A 72 3.66 4.03 4.20
CA HIS A 72 4.90 3.26 4.11
C HIS A 72 4.62 1.79 3.87
N ILE A 73 5.31 1.18 2.90
CA ILE A 73 5.22 -0.25 2.64
C ILE A 73 6.31 -1.00 3.42
N LEU A 74 5.94 -2.11 4.04
CA LEU A 74 6.90 -3.14 4.43
C LEU A 74 7.32 -3.96 3.20
N GLN A 75 8.43 -3.58 2.59
CA GLN A 75 8.94 -4.24 1.40
C GLN A 75 9.80 -5.46 1.80
N LEU A 76 9.54 -6.62 1.20
CA LEU A 76 10.39 -7.80 1.36
C LEU A 76 11.67 -7.62 0.54
N ARG A 77 12.82 -7.59 1.20
CA ARG A 77 14.13 -7.30 0.61
C ARG A 77 15.17 -8.30 1.13
N PRO A 78 16.14 -8.73 0.31
CA PRO A 78 17.29 -9.49 0.83
C PRO A 78 18.22 -8.57 1.61
N ASP A 79 18.74 -9.04 2.74
CA ASP A 79 19.86 -8.42 3.44
C ASP A 79 21.19 -8.67 2.70
N PRO A 80 22.34 -8.11 3.15
CA PRO A 80 23.64 -8.37 2.53
C PRO A 80 24.07 -9.84 2.52
N SER A 81 23.47 -10.69 3.37
CA SER A 81 23.69 -12.15 3.41
C SER A 81 22.70 -12.94 2.51
N GLY A 82 21.78 -12.24 1.83
CA GLY A 82 20.75 -12.82 0.98
C GLY A 82 19.49 -13.27 1.73
N ARG A 83 19.38 -13.05 3.04
CA ARG A 83 18.20 -13.44 3.82
C ARG A 83 17.07 -12.42 3.64
N PRO A 84 15.84 -12.87 3.36
CA PRO A 84 14.72 -11.95 3.20
C PRO A 84 14.33 -11.34 4.56
N HIS A 85 14.13 -10.04 4.58
CA HIS A 85 13.61 -9.29 5.72
C HIS A 85 12.65 -8.20 5.24
N PHE A 86 11.84 -7.67 6.16
CA PHE A 86 10.99 -6.54 5.87
C PHE A 86 11.73 -5.23 6.13
N GLU A 87 11.75 -4.37 5.12
CA GLU A 87 12.29 -3.03 5.17
C GLU A 87 11.12 -2.04 5.06
N LEU A 88 10.98 -1.13 6.03
CA LEU A 88 9.97 -0.07 5.96
C LEU A 88 10.44 1.00 4.97
N ARG A 89 9.65 1.24 3.92
CA ARG A 89 9.98 2.23 2.88
C ARG A 89 8.80 3.14 2.60
N GLU A 90 9.10 4.39 2.28
CA GLU A 90 8.11 5.36 1.84
C GLU A 90 7.42 4.86 0.55
N LYS A 91 6.09 5.00 0.48
CA LYS A 91 5.25 4.45 -0.60
C LYS A 91 5.64 4.99 -1.97
N HIS A 92 5.85 6.28 -2.12
CA HIS A 92 6.19 6.89 -3.41
C HIS A 92 7.59 6.52 -3.88
N VAL A 93 8.54 6.34 -2.96
CA VAL A 93 9.86 5.78 -3.27
C VAL A 93 9.74 4.32 -3.74
N ALA A 94 8.86 3.51 -3.14
CA ALA A 94 8.70 2.10 -3.50
C ALA A 94 7.92 1.88 -4.81
N PHE A 95 6.89 2.69 -5.07
CA PHE A 95 5.98 2.50 -6.21
C PHE A 95 6.15 3.52 -7.33
N GLY A 96 6.97 4.56 -7.16
CA GLY A 96 7.07 5.70 -8.08
C GLY A 96 7.26 5.32 -9.55
N PHE A 97 8.12 4.33 -9.81
CA PHE A 97 8.38 3.83 -11.16
C PHE A 97 7.15 3.18 -11.83
N PHE A 98 6.17 2.73 -11.05
CA PHE A 98 4.97 2.03 -11.54
C PHE A 98 3.73 2.93 -11.61
N TYR A 99 3.84 4.19 -11.22
CA TYR A 99 2.73 5.12 -11.34
C TYR A 99 2.44 5.39 -12.81
N SER A 100 1.15 5.39 -13.17
CA SER A 100 0.75 5.85 -14.49
C SER A 100 1.12 7.32 -14.61
N ASN A 101 1.80 7.69 -15.70
CA ASN A 101 2.03 9.08 -16.08
C ASN A 101 0.65 9.74 -16.23
N ARG A 102 0.26 10.53 -15.23
CA ARG A 102 -0.79 11.52 -15.41
C ARG A 102 -0.10 12.61 -16.20
N ASP A 103 -0.59 12.84 -17.42
CA ASP A 103 -0.29 14.06 -18.16
C ASP A 103 -0.93 15.18 -17.32
N GLU A 104 -0.19 15.66 -16.32
CA GLU A 104 -0.59 16.78 -15.48
C GLU A 104 -0.45 18.01 -16.38
N GLY A 105 -1.49 18.23 -17.20
CA GLY A 105 -1.73 19.53 -17.77
C GLY A 105 -1.64 20.53 -16.63
N ILE A 106 -0.65 21.41 -16.73
CA ILE A 106 -0.31 22.42 -15.73
C ILE A 106 -1.59 23.18 -15.41
N ASN A 107 -2.23 22.89 -14.27
CA ASN A 107 -3.34 23.70 -13.77
C ASN A 107 -2.69 24.86 -13.01
N GLU A 108 -2.33 25.92 -13.74
CA GLU A 108 -1.69 27.11 -13.17
C GLU A 108 -2.59 27.92 -12.22
N GLU A 109 -3.89 27.59 -12.03
CA GLU A 109 -4.80 28.39 -11.19
C GLU A 109 -5.90 27.59 -10.46
N GLY A 110 -5.57 26.57 -9.67
CA GLY A 110 -6.59 25.84 -8.90
C GLY A 110 -6.13 25.30 -7.56
N TYR A 111 -6.99 25.37 -6.53
CA TYR A 111 -6.79 24.72 -5.24
C TYR A 111 -6.63 23.20 -5.42
N ASP A 112 -5.61 22.63 -4.80
CA ASP A 112 -5.43 21.17 -4.78
C ASP A 112 -6.59 20.48 -4.03
N PRO A 113 -7.23 19.46 -4.63
CA PRO A 113 -8.21 18.64 -3.93
C PRO A 113 -7.54 17.77 -2.86
N LEU A 114 -8.19 17.70 -1.69
CA LEU A 114 -7.77 16.96 -0.49
C LEU A 114 -7.58 15.44 -0.71
#